data_AF-A0A7V9B9H3-F1
#
_entry.id   AF-A0A7V9B9H3-F1
#
_cell.length_a   1.000
_cell.length_b   1.000
_cell.length_c   1.000
_cell.angle_alpha   90.00
_cell.angle_beta   90.00
_cell.angle_gamma   90.00
#
_symmetry.space_group_name_H-M   'P 1'
#
loop_
_entity.id
_entity.type
_entity.pdbx_description
1 polymer ?
#
loop_
_entity_poly.entity_id
_entity_poly.type
_entity_poly.pdbx_seq_one_letter_code
_entity_poly.pdbx_strand_id
1 'polypeptide(L)'
;MRREQTLADRITGSAVWRSVVRHGYPDSQRNQALIIASNVFLHIHPVKIKRYATKVTYTFCLGGLSFFMFLVLTMTGVLLMFYYIPSESQAYESMLAIEGSVSFGQLMRNMHRWSAQGMVIAVFLHMGRVFYTGSYKPPRE
;
A
#
# COMPACT_ATOMS: atom_id res chain seq x y z
N MET A 1 -41.09 -26.56 16.05
CA MET A 1 -39.65 -26.53 16.37
C MET A 1 -39.08 -25.16 15.99
N ARG A 2 -38.85 -24.28 16.97
CA ARG A 2 -38.34 -22.92 16.76
C ARG A 2 -36.82 -23.02 16.56
N ARG A 3 -36.34 -22.96 15.31
CA ARG A 3 -34.90 -22.85 15.01
C ARG A 3 -34.38 -21.61 15.72
N GLU A 4 -33.50 -21.78 16.70
CA GLU A 4 -32.78 -20.66 17.28
C GLU A 4 -31.95 -20.02 16.17
N GLN A 5 -32.28 -18.78 15.82
CA GLN A 5 -31.53 -18.03 14.83
C GLN A 5 -30.17 -17.69 15.43
N THR A 6 -29.13 -18.35 14.93
CA THR A 6 -27.75 -18.07 15.29
C THR A 6 -27.40 -16.61 14.96
N LEU A 7 -26.52 -15.97 15.74
CA LEU A 7 -26.10 -14.58 15.49
C LEU A 7 -25.59 -14.37 14.05
N ALA A 8 -24.97 -15.41 13.47
CA ALA A 8 -24.54 -15.45 12.08
C ALA A 8 -25.71 -15.31 11.08
N ASP A 9 -26.87 -15.93 11.34
CA ASP A 9 -28.05 -15.86 10.47
C ASP A 9 -28.71 -14.48 10.50
N ARG A 10 -28.62 -13.78 11.64
CA ARG A 10 -29.13 -12.41 11.78
C ARG A 10 -28.26 -11.40 11.03
N ILE A 11 -26.94 -11.56 11.09
CA ILE A 11 -25.99 -10.69 10.38
C ILE A 11 -26.08 -10.94 8.87
N THR A 12 -26.05 -12.21 8.45
CA THR A 12 -26.10 -12.59 7.02
C THR A 12 -27.48 -12.35 6.39
N GLY A 13 -28.55 -12.37 7.18
CA GLY A 13 -29.90 -12.04 6.75
C GLY A 13 -30.18 -10.52 6.66
N SER A 14 -29.29 -9.66 7.17
CA SER A 14 -29.52 -8.22 7.17
C SER A 14 -29.57 -7.64 5.75
N ALA A 15 -30.38 -6.59 5.54
CA ALA A 15 -30.48 -5.89 4.26
C ALA A 15 -29.11 -5.31 3.83
N VAL A 16 -28.33 -4.84 4.81
CA VAL A 16 -26.96 -4.35 4.62
C VAL A 16 -26.05 -5.46 4.11
N TRP A 17 -26.05 -6.63 4.74
CA TRP A 17 -25.21 -7.76 4.32
C TRP A 17 -25.55 -8.25 2.91
N ARG A 18 -26.84 -8.39 2.58
CA ARG A 18 -27.27 -8.78 1.22
C ARG A 18 -26.97 -7.71 0.16
N SER A 19 -26.88 -6.44 0.54
CA SER A 19 -26.52 -5.34 -0.37
C SER A 19 -25.02 -5.32 -0.70
N VAL A 20 -24.17 -5.68 0.27
CA VAL A 20 -22.71 -5.69 0.15
C VAL A 20 -22.23 -7.01 -0.46
N VAL A 21 -22.67 -8.16 0.06
CA VAL A 21 -22.27 -9.50 -0.41
C VAL A 21 -23.42 -10.10 -1.22
N ARG A 22 -23.36 -9.89 -2.54
CA ARG A 22 -24.42 -10.31 -3.48
C ARG A 22 -24.36 -11.78 -3.90
N HIS A 23 -23.25 -12.46 -3.60
CA HIS A 23 -23.00 -13.86 -4.00
C HIS A 23 -22.84 -14.74 -2.76
N GLY A 24 -23.31 -16.00 -2.84
CA GLY A 24 -23.25 -16.98 -1.74
C GLY A 24 -21.82 -17.42 -1.38
N TYR A 25 -21.68 -18.40 -0.48
CA TYR A 25 -20.39 -18.91 -0.03
C TYR A 25 -19.51 -19.39 -1.21
N PRO A 26 -18.18 -19.16 -1.19
CA PRO A 26 -17.29 -19.54 -2.29
C PRO A 26 -17.12 -21.06 -2.41
N ASP A 27 -18.09 -21.72 -3.03
CA ASP A 27 -18.12 -23.19 -3.21
C ASP A 27 -17.31 -23.67 -4.42
N SER A 28 -17.09 -22.81 -5.42
CA SER A 28 -16.37 -23.16 -6.65
C SER A 28 -15.41 -22.06 -7.09
N GLN A 29 -14.39 -22.39 -7.87
CA GLN A 29 -13.42 -21.41 -8.40
C GLN A 29 -14.10 -20.29 -9.22
N ARG A 30 -15.18 -20.61 -9.92
CA ARG A 30 -15.98 -19.64 -10.68
C ARG A 30 -16.74 -18.72 -9.73
N ASN A 31 -17.37 -19.26 -8.68
CA ASN A 31 -18.07 -18.44 -7.68
C ASN A 31 -17.10 -17.53 -6.92
N GLN A 32 -15.90 -18.02 -6.57
CA GLN A 32 -14.85 -17.22 -5.93
C GLN A 32 -14.40 -16.05 -6.81
N ALA A 33 -14.17 -16.30 -8.10
CA ALA A 33 -13.85 -15.23 -9.06
C ALA A 33 -14.98 -14.21 -9.19
N LEU A 34 -16.24 -14.65 -9.24
CA LEU A 34 -17.41 -13.78 -9.31
C LEU A 34 -17.58 -12.95 -8.04
N ILE A 35 -17.38 -13.54 -6.86
CA ILE A 35 -17.39 -12.81 -5.58
C ILE A 35 -16.33 -11.71 -5.61
N ILE A 36 -15.10 -12.02 -6.00
CA ILE A 36 -14.02 -11.04 -6.02
C ILE A 36 -14.28 -9.93 -7.05
N ALA A 37 -14.73 -10.28 -8.25
CA ALA A 37 -14.99 -9.31 -9.33
C ALA A 37 -16.24 -8.45 -9.12
N SER A 38 -17.27 -8.96 -8.46
CA SER A 38 -18.54 -8.25 -8.24
C SER A 38 -18.55 -7.35 -7.00
N ASN A 39 -17.57 -7.49 -6.12
CA ASN A 39 -17.44 -6.69 -4.90
C ASN A 39 -16.50 -5.50 -5.12
N VAL A 40 -16.96 -4.30 -4.78
CA VAL A 40 -16.18 -3.06 -4.88
C VAL A 40 -14.89 -3.12 -4.06
N PHE A 41 -14.87 -3.81 -2.92
CA PHE A 41 -13.65 -3.90 -2.11
C PHE A 41 -12.74 -5.07 -2.49
N LEU A 42 -13.27 -6.14 -3.10
CA LEU A 42 -12.47 -7.31 -3.42
C LEU A 42 -11.87 -7.22 -4.83
N HIS A 43 -12.44 -6.43 -5.73
CA HIS A 43 -11.94 -6.35 -7.11
C HIS A 43 -10.51 -5.78 -7.21
N ILE A 44 -10.05 -5.02 -6.21
CA ILE A 44 -8.67 -4.51 -6.14
C ILE A 44 -7.65 -5.62 -5.89
N HIS A 45 -8.09 -6.76 -5.34
CA HIS A 45 -7.23 -7.89 -5.03
C HIS A 45 -7.23 -8.90 -6.20
N PRO A 46 -6.05 -9.40 -6.60
CA PRO A 46 -5.96 -10.36 -7.68
C PRO A 46 -6.66 -11.68 -7.32
N VAL A 47 -7.53 -12.16 -8.21
CA VAL A 47 -8.33 -13.39 -8.03
C VAL A 47 -7.45 -14.63 -7.84
N LYS A 48 -6.29 -14.69 -8.49
CA LYS A 48 -5.34 -15.81 -8.39
C LYS A 48 -3.90 -15.29 -8.38
N ILE A 49 -3.10 -15.79 -7.45
CA ILE A 49 -1.66 -15.52 -7.37
C ILE A 49 -0.91 -16.84 -7.41
N LYS A 50 0.12 -16.94 -8.25
CA LYS A 50 1.00 -18.12 -8.29
C LYS A 50 1.88 -18.15 -7.04
N ARG A 51 1.99 -19.30 -6.36
CA ARG A 51 2.73 -19.43 -5.08
C ARG A 51 4.21 -19.05 -5.14
N TYR A 52 4.86 -19.12 -6.30
CA TYR A 52 6.25 -18.70 -6.44
C TYR A 52 6.40 -17.18 -6.49
N ALA A 53 5.37 -16.45 -6.92
CA ALA A 53 5.40 -14.99 -7.04
C ALA A 53 5.31 -14.30 -5.67
N THR A 54 4.75 -14.97 -4.66
CA THR A 54 4.66 -14.47 -3.28
C THR A 54 5.90 -14.78 -2.45
N LYS A 55 6.90 -15.51 -2.99
CA LYS A 55 8.13 -15.79 -2.26
C LYS A 55 8.95 -14.51 -2.13
N VAL A 56 9.21 -14.10 -0.89
CA VAL A 56 10.03 -12.92 -0.58
C VAL A 56 11.41 -13.02 -1.24
N THR A 57 12.01 -14.21 -1.29
CA THR A 57 13.31 -14.44 -1.95
C THR A 57 13.30 -14.14 -3.45
N TYR A 58 12.15 -14.24 -4.13
CA TYR A 58 12.06 -14.06 -5.59
C TYR A 58 11.79 -12.61 -6.02
N THR A 59 11.04 -11.87 -5.20
CA THR A 59 10.67 -10.47 -5.51
C THR A 59 11.42 -9.46 -4.64
N PHE A 60 12.03 -9.90 -3.54
CA PHE A 60 12.54 -9.09 -2.44
C PHE A 60 11.56 -8.04 -1.93
N CYS A 61 10.27 -8.19 -2.27
CA CYS A 61 9.24 -7.17 -2.11
C CYS A 61 9.67 -5.77 -2.60
N LEU A 62 10.56 -5.65 -3.61
CA LEU A 62 11.20 -4.37 -3.95
C LEU A 62 10.21 -3.29 -4.42
N GLY A 63 9.16 -3.69 -5.15
CA GLY A 63 8.11 -2.76 -5.57
C GLY A 63 7.19 -2.33 -4.41
N GLY A 64 6.93 -3.23 -3.45
CA GLY A 64 6.19 -2.87 -2.24
C GLY A 64 7.03 -1.97 -1.31
N LEU A 65 8.33 -2.23 -1.23
CA LEU A 65 9.27 -1.44 -0.46
C LEU A 65 9.40 -0.01 -1.02
N SER A 66 9.49 0.16 -2.34
CA SER A 66 9.54 1.50 -2.94
C SER A 66 8.24 2.28 -2.69
N PHE A 67 7.07 1.62 -2.78
CA PHE A 67 5.79 2.24 -2.43
C PHE A 67 5.71 2.61 -0.94
N PHE A 68 6.18 1.75 -0.05
CA PHE A 68 6.25 2.06 1.37
C PHE A 68 7.16 3.27 1.66
N MET A 69 8.33 3.34 1.02
CA MET A 69 9.22 4.50 1.15
C MET A 69 8.54 5.77 0.63
N PHE A 70 7.84 5.71 -0.50
CA PHE A 70 7.05 6.84 -1.02
C PHE A 70 6.02 7.36 -0.01
N LEU A 71 5.31 6.48 0.71
CA LEU A 71 4.38 6.89 1.77
C LEU A 71 5.11 7.59 2.92
N VAL A 72 6.27 7.08 3.34
CA VAL A 72 7.09 7.72 4.38
C VAL A 72 7.58 9.10 3.92
N LEU A 73 8.04 9.24 2.67
CA LEU A 73 8.41 10.55 2.09
C LEU A 73 7.24 11.51 2.10
N THR A 74 6.07 11.06 1.65
CA THR A 74 4.88 11.92 1.55
C THR A 74 4.45 12.41 2.93
N MET A 75 4.36 11.50 3.90
CA MET A 75 3.97 11.84 5.26
C MET A 75 4.97 12.79 5.92
N THR A 76 6.27 12.47 5.88
CA THR A 76 7.31 13.32 6.47
C THR A 76 7.47 14.65 5.72
N GLY A 77 7.29 14.66 4.40
CA GLY A 77 7.38 15.85 3.57
C GLY A 77 6.24 16.83 3.83
N VAL A 78 5.00 16.34 3.94
CA VAL A 78 3.84 17.15 4.32
C VAL A 78 4.05 17.78 5.70
N LEU A 79 4.57 17.02 6.67
CA LEU A 79 4.87 17.54 8.00
C LEU A 79 5.97 18.61 7.98
N LEU A 80 7.04 18.41 7.20
CA LEU A 80 8.11 19.40 7.05
C LEU A 80 7.62 20.68 6.34
N MET A 81 6.66 20.56 5.43
CA MET A 81 6.10 21.70 4.68
C MET A 81 5.41 22.73 5.59
N PHE A 82 4.85 22.31 6.73
CA PHE A 82 4.26 23.26 7.70
C PHE A 82 5.30 24.17 8.38
N TYR A 83 6.57 23.76 8.43
CA TYR A 83 7.64 24.49 9.11
C TYR A 83 8.65 25.11 8.15
N TYR A 84 8.77 24.60 6.92
CA TYR A 84 9.72 25.08 5.94
C TYR A 84 9.21 26.35 5.23
N ILE A 85 10.06 27.37 5.13
CA ILE A 85 9.75 28.62 4.40
C ILE A 85 10.51 28.62 3.06
N PRO A 86 9.81 28.54 1.92
CA PRO A 86 10.43 28.51 0.58
C PRO A 86 10.82 29.92 0.10
N SER A 87 11.70 30.61 0.84
CA SER A 87 12.24 31.93 0.49
C SER A 87 13.76 31.91 0.56
N GLU A 88 14.45 32.50 -0.41
CA GLU A 88 15.92 32.51 -0.48
C GLU A 88 16.57 33.06 0.79
N SER A 89 15.99 34.09 1.40
CA SER A 89 16.51 34.74 2.61
C SER A 89 16.21 33.98 3.90
N GLN A 90 15.23 33.08 3.91
CA GLN A 90 14.73 32.42 5.13
C GLN A 90 14.80 30.89 5.08
N ALA A 91 15.17 30.29 3.93
CA ALA A 91 15.23 28.85 3.77
C ALA A 91 16.22 28.19 4.74
N TYR A 92 17.38 28.79 4.94
CA TYR A 92 18.37 28.27 5.88
C TYR A 92 17.92 28.39 7.35
N GLU A 93 17.41 29.56 7.73
CA GLU A 93 16.90 29.79 9.09
C GLU A 93 15.73 28.87 9.44
N SER A 94 14.78 28.67 8.51
CA SER A 94 13.67 27.72 8.72
C SER A 94 14.18 26.27 8.84
N MET A 95 15.26 25.91 8.16
CA MET A 95 15.90 24.60 8.34
C MET A 95 16.56 24.44 9.70
N LEU A 96 17.23 25.47 10.24
CA LEU A 96 17.78 25.45 11.59
C LEU A 96 16.69 25.37 12.65
N ALA A 97 15.58 26.09 12.46
CA ALA A 97 14.43 26.02 13.36
C ALA A 97 13.80 24.62 13.39
N ILE A 98 13.69 23.94 12.24
CA ILE A 98 13.24 22.53 12.17
C ILE A 98 14.17 21.61 12.96
N GLU A 99 15.48 21.83 12.91
CA GLU A 99 16.44 20.97 13.61
C GLU A 99 16.49 21.22 15.12
N GLY A 100 16.43 22.48 15.55
CA GLY A 100 16.65 22.86 16.95
C GLY A 100 15.38 23.18 17.77
N SER A 101 14.32 23.68 17.14
CA SER A 101 13.15 24.24 17.84
C SER A 101 11.89 23.39 17.70
N VAL A 102 11.79 22.54 16.67
CA VAL A 102 10.63 21.66 16.43
C VAL A 102 10.86 20.30 17.10
N SER A 103 9.91 19.86 17.93
CA SER A 103 9.94 18.52 18.54
C SER A 103 9.98 17.44 17.46
N PHE A 104 10.96 16.54 17.54
CA PHE A 104 11.25 15.52 16.52
C PHE A 104 11.58 16.06 15.11
N GLY A 105 11.84 17.36 14.94
CA GLY A 105 12.09 17.93 13.60
C GLY A 105 13.38 17.40 12.97
N GLN A 106 14.46 17.23 13.75
CA GLN A 106 15.68 16.56 13.28
C GLN A 106 15.44 15.11 12.84
N LEU A 107 14.63 14.36 13.60
CA LEU A 107 14.26 12.98 13.26
C LEU A 107 13.47 12.95 11.94
N MET A 108 12.42 13.78 11.80
CA MET A 108 11.60 13.82 10.60
C MET A 108 12.40 14.19 9.36
N ARG A 109 13.30 15.18 9.47
CA ARG A 109 14.19 15.58 8.38
C ARG A 109 15.13 14.45 7.97
N ASN A 110 15.76 13.79 8.94
CA ASN A 110 16.66 12.66 8.67
C ASN A 110 15.91 11.47 8.06
N MET A 111 14.72 11.16 8.58
CA MET A 111 13.85 10.13 7.99
C MET A 111 13.50 10.46 6.54
N HIS A 112 13.08 11.70 6.24
CA HIS A 112 12.75 12.12 4.88
C HIS A 112 13.94 11.94 3.93
N ARG A 113 15.15 12.36 4.35
CA ARG A 113 16.39 12.22 3.57
C ARG A 113 16.77 10.74 3.35
N TRP A 114 16.78 9.93 4.40
CA TRP A 114 17.16 8.51 4.32
C TRP A 114 16.15 7.71 3.51
N SER A 115 14.85 7.97 3.68
CA SER A 115 13.81 7.34 2.87
C SER A 115 13.94 7.73 1.40
N ALA A 116 14.32 8.97 1.08
CA ALA A 116 14.51 9.39 -0.32
C ALA A 116 15.64 8.60 -0.99
N GLN A 117 16.79 8.45 -0.31
CA GLN A 117 17.89 7.62 -0.79
C GLN A 117 17.50 6.15 -0.90
N GLY A 118 16.82 5.62 0.12
CA GLY A 118 16.32 4.24 0.13
C GLY A 118 15.32 3.97 -1.00
N MET A 119 14.44 4.92 -1.31
CA MET A 119 13.47 4.82 -2.41
C MET A 119 14.16 4.70 -3.76
N VAL A 120 15.16 5.55 -4.03
CA VAL A 120 15.91 5.49 -5.30
C VAL A 120 16.62 4.15 -5.46
N ILE A 121 17.28 3.65 -4.41
CA ILE A 121 17.94 2.34 -4.42
C ILE A 121 16.91 1.22 -4.65
N ALA A 122 15.78 1.24 -3.95
CA ALA A 122 14.73 0.23 -4.08
C ALA A 122 14.12 0.21 -5.49
N VAL A 123 13.86 1.37 -6.10
CA VAL A 123 13.36 1.49 -7.47
C VAL A 123 14.40 0.96 -8.46
N PHE A 124 15.67 1.32 -8.31
CA PHE A 124 16.73 0.84 -9.19
C PHE A 124 16.85 -0.69 -9.16
N LEU A 125 16.86 -1.28 -7.96
CA LEU A 125 16.87 -2.74 -7.78
C LEU A 125 15.58 -3.37 -8.32
N HIS A 126 14.42 -2.73 -8.13
CA HIS A 126 13.15 -3.19 -8.66
C HIS A 126 13.16 -3.26 -10.19
N MET A 127 13.64 -2.19 -10.84
CA MET A 127 13.80 -2.13 -12.30
C MET A 127 14.76 -3.20 -12.81
N GLY A 128 15.93 -3.34 -12.16
CA GLY A 128 16.88 -4.41 -12.47
C GLY A 128 16.22 -5.79 -12.40
N ARG A 129 15.49 -6.07 -11.32
CA ARG A 129 14.75 -7.33 -11.16
C ARG A 129 13.70 -7.52 -12.24
N VAL A 130 12.92 -6.49 -12.59
CA VAL A 130 11.90 -6.56 -13.67
C VAL A 130 12.55 -6.90 -15.00
N PHE A 131 13.71 -6.29 -15.30
CA PHE A 131 14.48 -6.55 -16.50
C PHE A 131 15.03 -7.98 -16.55
N TYR A 132 15.79 -8.41 -15.54
CA TYR A 132 16.41 -9.74 -15.52
C TYR A 132 15.40 -10.89 -15.43
N THR A 133 14.23 -10.68 -14.83
CA THR A 133 13.15 -11.68 -14.79
C THR A 133 12.23 -11.64 -16.01
N GLY A 134 12.44 -10.71 -16.95
CA GLY A 134 11.59 -10.53 -18.12
C GLY A 134 10.14 -10.19 -17.78
N SER A 135 9.89 -9.57 -16.63
CA SER A 135 8.53 -9.29 -16.13
C SER A 135 7.78 -8.24 -16.98
N TYR A 136 8.52 -7.45 -17.77
CA TYR A 136 8.01 -6.43 -18.69
C TYR A 136 7.46 -6.99 -20.02
N LYS A 137 7.63 -8.30 -20.28
CA LYS A 137 7.16 -8.90 -21.53
C LYS A 137 5.62 -8.97 -21.57
N PRO A 138 5.01 -9.04 -22.77
CA PRO A 138 3.58 -9.25 -22.93
C PRO A 138 3.08 -10.44 -22.09
N PRO A 139 1.90 -10.34 -21.45
CA PRO A 139 0.85 -9.33 -21.58
C PRO A 139 0.93 -8.19 -20.52
N ARG A 140 2.14 -7.80 -20.09
CA ARG A 140 2.37 -6.81 -19.01
C ARG A 140 3.19 -5.60 -19.49
N GLU A 141 2.85 -5.13 -20.68
CA GLU A 141 3.37 -3.88 -21.24
C GLU A 141 2.69 -2.64 -20.65
#